data_AF-A0A382DXA6-F1
#
_entry.id   AF-A0A382DXA6-F1
#
_cell.length_a   1.000
_cell.length_b   1.000
_cell.length_c   1.000
_cell.angle_alpha   90.00
_cell.angle_beta   90.00
_cell.angle_gamma   90.00
#
_symmetry.space_group_name_H-M   'P 1'
#
loop_
_entity.id
_entity.type
_entity.pdbx_description
1 polymer ?
#
loop_
_entity_poly.entity_id
_entity_poly.type
_entity_poly.pdbx_seq_one_letter_code
_entity_poly.pdbx_strand_id
1 'polypeptide(L)' 'MVQLTLPKNSKVTEGILHKPKQPSVIPKKLIIYRWDPDKKENPRLDT' A
#
# COMPACT_ATOMS: atom_id res chain seq x y z
N MET A 1 9.61 22.10 -19.54
CA MET A 1 9.03 21.26 -18.46
C MET A 1 10.11 20.28 -18.02
N VAL A 2 10.30 20.07 -16.71
CA VAL A 2 11.24 19.08 -16.18
C VAL A 2 10.44 17.90 -15.60
N GLN A 3 10.93 16.68 -15.81
CA GLN A 3 10.29 15.48 -15.30
C GLN A 3 10.96 15.05 -13.99
N LEU A 4 10.24 15.17 -12.88
CA LEU A 4 10.68 14.64 -11.59
C LEU A 4 10.35 13.14 -11.55
N THR A 5 11.37 12.29 -11.40
CA THR A 5 11.17 10.84 -11.23
C THR A 5 11.35 10.46 -9.77
N LEU A 6 10.43 9.62 -9.27
CA LEU A 6 10.57 9.09 -7.92
C LEU A 6 11.75 8.11 -7.87
N PRO A 7 12.63 8.22 -6.85
CA PRO A 7 13.68 7.24 -6.63
C PRO A 7 13.07 5.86 -6.41
N LYS A 8 13.82 4.80 -6.72
CA LYS A 8 13.37 3.40 -6.61
C LYS A 8 12.82 3.06 -5.21
N ASN A 9 13.29 3.77 -4.19
CA ASN A 9 13.03 3.57 -2.76
C ASN A 9 11.83 4.39 -2.24
N SER A 10 11.07 5.03 -3.13
CA SER A 10 9.91 5.87 -2.79
C SER A 10 8.72 5.59 -3.71
N LYS A 11 8.73 4.43 -4.36
CA LYS A 11 7.61 3.96 -5.16
C LYS A 11 6.71 3.11 -4.28
N VAL A 12 5.43 3.45 -4.25
CA VAL A 12 4.43 2.68 -3.49
C VAL A 12 4.21 1.35 -4.19
N THR A 13 4.36 0.25 -3.46
CA THR A 13 4.12 -1.10 -3.98
C THR A 13 2.77 -1.65 -3.54
N GLU A 14 2.26 -2.64 -4.27
CA GLU A 14 1.09 -3.40 -3.82
C GLU A 14 1.45 -4.16 -2.54
N GLY A 15 0.55 -4.08 -1.56
CA GLY A 15 0.73 -4.64 -0.24
C GLY A 15 -0.04 -5.95 -0.03
N ILE A 16 -0.35 -6.22 1.23
CA ILE A 16 -1.05 -7.43 1.66
C ILE A 16 -2.55 -7.30 1.43
N LEU A 17 -3.17 -8.34 0.87
CA LEU A 17 -4.63 -8.47 0.77
C LEU A 17 -5.22 -9.04 2.07
N HIS A 18 -5.90 -8.20 2.83
CA HIS A 18 -6.68 -8.50 4.02
C HIS A 18 -8.12 -8.84 3.65
N LYS A 19 -8.38 -10.13 3.46
CA LYS A 19 -9.76 -10.61 3.27
C LYS A 19 -10.55 -10.45 4.58
N PRO A 20 -11.81 -10.00 4.51
CA PRO A 20 -12.66 -9.93 5.70
C PRO A 20 -12.86 -11.34 6.26
N LYS A 21 -12.70 -11.49 7.59
CA LYS A 21 -12.88 -12.78 8.28
C LYS A 21 -14.31 -13.31 8.20
N GLN A 22 -15.28 -12.42 8.03
CA GLN A 22 -16.68 -12.76 7.89
C GLN A 22 -17.19 -12.33 6.51
N PRO A 23 -18.02 -13.15 5.84
CA PRO A 23 -18.66 -12.75 4.59
C PRO A 23 -19.61 -11.58 4.88
N SER A 24 -19.23 -10.39 4.45
CA SER A 24 -20.10 -9.22 4.50
C SER A 24 -20.96 -9.18 3.24
N VAL A 25 -22.26 -8.90 3.40
CA VAL A 25 -23.20 -8.64 2.30
C VAL A 25 -22.74 -7.44 1.46
N ILE A 26 -21.99 -6.51 2.07
CA ILE A 26 -21.38 -5.35 1.40
C ILE A 26 -19.91 -5.26 1.85
N PRO A 27 -18.97 -5.90 1.15
CA PRO A 27 -17.55 -5.81 1.50
C PRO A 27 -17.03 -4.40 1.18
N LYS A 28 -16.49 -3.71 2.18
CA LYS A 28 -15.80 -2.43 1.97
C LYS A 28 -14.36 -2.71 1.60
N LYS A 29 -13.92 -2.19 0.45
CA LYS A 29 -12.51 -2.16 0.08
C LYS A 29 -11.83 -1.09 0.91
N LEU A 30 -10.93 -1.48 1.81
CA LEU A 30 -10.10 -0.56 2.57
C LEU A 30 -8.77 -0.44 1.86
N ILE A 31 -8.27 0.78 1.73
CA ILE A 31 -6.94 1.01 1.17
C ILE A 31 -6.09 1.52 2.32
N ILE A 32 -5.11 0.74 2.75
CA ILE A 32 -4.28 1.01 3.92
C ILE A 32 -2.86 1.32 3.45
N TYR A 33 -2.46 2.57 3.57
CA TYR A 33 -1.08 2.96 3.35
C TYR A 33 -0.23 2.56 4.56
N ARG A 34 0.76 1.68 4.36
CA ARG A 34 1.66 1.23 5.41
C ARG A 34 3.09 1.53 5.02
N TRP A 35 3.76 2.32 5.84
CA TRP A 35 5.17 2.67 5.71
C TRP A 35 5.82 2.60 7.08
N ASP A 36 7.01 2.01 7.11
CA ASP A 36 7.79 1.78 8.32
C ASP A 36 9.17 2.41 8.07
N PRO A 37 9.59 3.42 8.85
CA PRO A 37 10.86 4.11 8.64
C PRO A 37 12.08 3.28 9.04
N ASP A 38 11.91 2.28 9.90
CA ASP A 38 12.99 1.42 10.41
C ASP A 38 13.27 0.26 9.45
N LYS A 39 12.23 -0.23 8.77
CA LYS A 39 12.37 -1.15 7.66
C LYS A 39 12.77 -0.34 6.42
N LYS A 40 13.95 -0.60 5.86
CA LYS A 40 14.43 -0.02 4.58
C LYS A 40 13.60 -0.49 3.35
N GLU A 41 12.29 -0.69 3.53
CA GLU A 41 11.33 -1.14 2.54
C GLU A 41 10.57 0.05 1.97
N ASN A 42 10.02 -0.16 0.77
CA ASN A 42 9.13 0.80 0.15
C ASN A 42 7.79 0.87 0.88
N PRO A 43 7.14 2.05 0.88
CA PRO A 43 5.76 2.15 1.32
C PRO A 43 4.87 1.22 0.49
N ARG A 44 3.86 0.63 1.11
CA ARG A 44 2.94 -0.28 0.43
C ARG A 44 1.48 0.09 0.66
N LEU A 45 0.63 -0.30 -0.27
CA LEU A 45 -0.82 -0.20 -0.19
C LEU A 45 -1.43 -1.57 0.05
N ASP A 46 -1.76 -1.84 1.30
CA ASP A 46 -2.51 -3.04 1.69
C ASP A 46 -4.00 -2.83 1.35
N THR A 47 -4.71 -3.90 0.98
CA THR A 47 -6.13 -3.87 0.54
C THR A 47 -6.98 -4.87 1.30
#